data_AF-A0A3D4UIE0-F1
#
_entry.id   AF-A0A3D4UIE0-F1
#
_cell.length_a   1.000
_cell.length_b   1.000
_cell.length_c   1.000
_cell.angle_alpha   90.00
_cell.angle_beta   90.00
_cell.angle_gamma   90.00
#
_symmetry.space_group_name_H-M   'P 1'
#
loop_
_entity.id
_entity.type
_entity.pdbx_description
1 polymer ?
#
loop_
_entity_poly.entity_id
_entity_poly.type
_entity_poly.pdbx_seq_one_letter_code
_entity_poly.pdbx_strand_id
1 'polypeptide(L)'
;MARILVVGPHPDDQELGMGGTIIKLAQQGHDILLLDVTNGEPTPLGTPETRAKEAAAALDILKEGATGIVERWLLDLPNRFVEHTIENRHALAGVIRAWQAQIIFTTFPEDAHPDHRAVTRCIEDARFDAKLSKIEMPAPVDAWTGEQKELGPTLYPKWLFYYYATHLRWVADPKFVMDISGALDQKMRSIRAYDTQFVQPEKNRKALEWIQASATYFGSRIGAEAGEPFYTKEPVGLTGFDALKM
;
A
#
# COMPACT_ATOMS: atom_id res chain seq x y z
N MET A 1 12.28 -13.03 8.11
CA MET A 1 11.76 -11.68 7.83
C MET A 1 11.77 -11.44 6.33
N ALA A 2 10.78 -10.74 5.79
CA ALA A 2 10.66 -10.43 4.37
C ALA A 2 10.75 -8.91 4.16
N ARG A 3 11.13 -8.51 2.94
CA ARG A 3 11.02 -7.13 2.48
C ARG A 3 9.76 -6.98 1.65
N ILE A 4 8.90 -6.08 2.08
CA ILE A 4 7.55 -5.90 1.57
C ILE A 4 7.46 -4.50 0.96
N LEU A 5 6.94 -4.42 -0.26
CA LEU A 5 6.63 -3.15 -0.92
C LEU A 5 5.11 -2.97 -0.92
N VAL A 6 4.63 -1.86 -0.37
CA VAL A 6 3.21 -1.49 -0.39
C VAL A 6 3.05 -0.24 -1.25
N VAL A 7 2.52 -0.43 -2.45
CA VAL A 7 2.36 0.63 -3.44
C VAL A 7 0.97 1.26 -3.30
N GLY A 8 0.92 2.57 -3.10
CA GLY A 8 -0.28 3.40 -3.12
C GLY A 8 -0.21 4.41 -4.27
N PRO A 9 -1.29 4.57 -5.05
CA PRO A 9 -1.37 5.66 -6.02
C PRO A 9 -1.17 7.03 -5.37
N HIS A 10 -1.77 7.26 -4.20
CA HIS A 10 -1.66 8.51 -3.45
C HIS A 10 -1.36 8.24 -1.95
N PRO A 11 -0.86 9.25 -1.22
CA PRO A 11 -0.59 9.10 0.20
C PRO A 11 -1.89 9.06 1.02
N ASP A 12 -2.37 7.87 1.35
CA ASP A 12 -3.51 7.53 2.25
C ASP A 12 -4.10 6.18 1.83
N ASP A 13 -3.99 5.81 0.55
CA ASP A 13 -4.51 4.57 -0.02
C ASP A 13 -4.04 3.32 0.75
N GLN A 14 -2.77 3.28 1.14
CA GLN A 14 -2.19 2.16 1.89
C GLN A 14 -2.80 2.07 3.30
N GLU A 15 -2.98 3.19 3.99
CA GLU A 15 -3.60 3.28 5.31
C GLU A 15 -5.07 2.87 5.28
N LEU A 16 -5.83 3.35 4.30
CA LEU A 16 -7.24 3.03 4.10
C LEU A 16 -7.42 1.52 3.88
N GLY A 17 -6.66 0.96 2.92
CA GLY A 17 -6.83 -0.40 2.47
C GLY A 17 -6.22 -1.45 3.38
N MET A 18 -5.03 -1.17 3.94
CA MET A 18 -4.25 -2.18 4.66
C MET A 18 -3.40 -1.67 5.85
N GLY A 19 -3.76 -0.51 6.44
CA GLY A 19 -3.01 0.06 7.56
C GLY A 19 -2.84 -0.89 8.75
N GLY A 20 -3.86 -1.70 9.07
CA GLY A 20 -3.79 -2.68 10.14
C GLY A 20 -2.77 -3.79 9.83
N THR A 21 -2.77 -4.29 8.60
CA THR A 21 -1.84 -5.31 8.13
C THR A 21 -0.40 -4.79 8.11
N ILE A 22 -0.19 -3.53 7.69
CA ILE A 22 1.14 -2.88 7.76
C ILE A 22 1.68 -2.92 9.19
N ILE A 23 0.87 -2.49 10.17
CA ILE A 23 1.24 -2.49 11.59
C ILE A 23 1.59 -3.90 12.06
N LYS A 24 0.74 -4.90 11.77
CA LYS A 24 0.97 -6.30 12.19
C LYS A 24 2.24 -6.88 11.58
N LEU A 25 2.49 -6.64 10.29
CA LEU A 25 3.68 -7.13 9.60
C LEU A 25 4.96 -6.45 10.13
N ALA A 26 4.90 -5.14 10.43
CA ALA A 26 6.02 -4.40 11.02
C ALA A 26 6.35 -4.88 12.44
N GLN A 27 5.33 -5.16 13.26
CA GLN A 27 5.49 -5.73 14.60
C GLN A 27 6.08 -7.15 14.55
N GLN A 28 5.78 -7.92 13.50
CA GLN A 28 6.37 -9.23 13.22
C GLN A 28 7.83 -9.16 12.72
N GLY A 29 8.39 -7.96 12.55
CA GLY A 29 9.79 -7.76 12.17
C GLY A 29 10.04 -7.79 10.66
N HIS A 30 9.00 -7.64 9.84
CA HIS A 30 9.17 -7.45 8.40
C HIS A 30 9.60 -6.02 8.08
N ASP A 31 10.44 -5.88 7.06
CA ASP A 31 10.82 -4.58 6.54
C ASP A 31 9.78 -4.15 5.49
N ILE A 32 9.23 -2.96 5.64
CA ILE A 32 8.15 -2.44 4.81
C ILE A 32 8.58 -1.12 4.18
N LEU A 33 8.43 -1.02 2.87
CA LEU A 33 8.50 0.22 2.14
C LEU A 33 7.09 0.59 1.66
N LEU A 34 6.56 1.71 2.14
CA LEU A 34 5.39 2.35 1.56
C LEU A 34 5.85 3.21 0.39
N LEU A 35 5.36 2.93 -0.81
CA LEU A 35 5.67 3.73 -2.00
C LEU A 35 4.43 4.47 -2.44
N ASP A 36 4.47 5.80 -2.35
CA ASP A 36 3.49 6.66 -2.98
C ASP A 36 3.92 6.89 -4.44
N VAL A 37 3.02 6.63 -5.39
CA VAL A 37 3.33 6.86 -6.80
C VAL A 37 3.23 8.34 -7.14
N THR A 38 2.31 9.06 -6.50
CA THR A 38 2.10 10.50 -6.65
C THR A 38 2.04 11.15 -5.27
N ASN A 39 2.18 12.47 -5.19
CA ASN A 39 2.00 13.21 -3.92
C ASN A 39 0.52 13.44 -3.55
N GLY A 40 -0.42 13.03 -4.41
CA GLY A 40 -1.87 13.18 -4.22
C GLY A 40 -2.44 14.57 -4.54
N GLU A 41 -1.62 15.57 -4.86
CA GLU A 41 -2.09 16.94 -5.16
C GLU A 41 -2.32 17.17 -6.66
N PRO A 42 -3.31 17.98 -7.07
CA PRO A 42 -4.10 18.88 -6.22
C PRO A 42 -5.27 18.19 -5.50
N THR A 43 -5.54 18.57 -4.25
CA THR A 43 -6.78 18.26 -3.52
C THR A 43 -7.50 19.55 -3.07
N PRO A 44 -8.78 19.51 -2.65
CA PRO A 44 -9.52 20.74 -2.29
C PRO A 44 -8.94 21.53 -1.10
N LEU A 45 -8.30 20.87 -0.15
CA LEU A 45 -7.80 21.47 1.09
C LEU A 45 -6.31 21.23 1.35
N GLY A 46 -5.65 20.42 0.53
CA GLY A 46 -4.23 20.10 0.66
C GLY A 46 -3.32 20.99 -0.18
N THR A 47 -2.03 20.82 0.08
CA THR A 47 -0.91 21.29 -0.75
C THR A 47 0.17 20.20 -0.72
N PRO A 48 1.16 20.20 -1.63
CA PRO A 48 2.21 19.17 -1.61
C PRO A 48 2.94 19.10 -0.27
N GLU A 49 3.21 20.25 0.34
CA GLU A 49 3.88 20.35 1.65
C GLU A 49 2.99 19.85 2.79
N THR A 50 1.68 20.09 2.70
CA THR A 50 0.72 19.62 3.72
C THR A 50 0.57 18.11 3.62
N ARG A 51 0.43 17.57 2.40
CA ARG A 51 0.35 16.13 2.15
C ARG A 51 1.62 15.40 2.60
N ALA A 52 2.80 15.99 2.38
CA ALA A 52 4.07 15.46 2.89
C ALA A 52 4.07 15.31 4.43
N LYS A 53 3.58 16.34 5.14
CA LYS A 53 3.50 16.33 6.61
C LYS A 53 2.49 15.30 7.13
N GLU A 54 1.32 15.20 6.48
CA GLU A 54 0.30 14.21 6.82
C GLU A 54 0.81 12.78 6.58
N ALA A 55 1.45 12.53 5.44
CA ALA A 55 2.04 11.25 5.09
C ALA A 55 3.15 10.82 6.06
N ALA A 56 3.98 11.77 6.52
CA ALA A 56 5.00 11.54 7.54
C ALA A 56 4.38 11.24 8.92
N ALA A 57 3.35 11.98 9.33
CA ALA A 57 2.63 11.71 10.58
C ALA A 57 1.92 10.35 10.57
N ALA A 58 1.33 9.97 9.43
CA ALA A 58 0.74 8.65 9.24
C ALA A 58 1.81 7.54 9.34
N LEU A 59 2.99 7.72 8.73
CA LEU A 59 4.11 6.80 8.84
C LEU A 59 4.58 6.62 10.29
N ASP A 60 4.69 7.73 11.04
CA ASP A 60 5.08 7.69 12.46
C ASP A 60 4.10 6.84 13.28
N ILE A 61 2.80 6.96 13.03
CA ILE A 61 1.77 6.16 13.68
C ILE A 61 1.86 4.69 13.25
N LEU A 62 2.01 4.41 11.95
CA LEU A 62 2.06 3.03 11.42
C LEU A 62 3.24 2.24 11.99
N LYS A 63 4.39 2.89 12.24
CA LYS A 63 5.60 2.23 12.75
C LYS A 63 5.66 2.13 14.28
N GLU A 64 4.68 2.64 15.03
CA GLU A 64 4.63 2.45 16.48
C GLU A 64 4.62 0.95 16.83
N GLY A 65 5.61 0.51 17.61
CA GLY A 65 5.79 -0.89 18.00
C GLY A 65 6.42 -1.79 16.92
N ALA A 66 6.84 -1.23 15.78
CA ALA A 66 7.54 -1.98 14.76
C ALA A 66 8.89 -2.52 15.28
N THR A 67 9.22 -3.75 14.90
CA THR A 67 10.53 -4.36 15.15
C THR A 67 11.37 -4.48 13.88
N GLY A 68 10.76 -4.31 12.70
CA GLY A 68 11.43 -4.18 11.40
C GLY A 68 11.52 -2.72 10.92
N ILE A 69 12.14 -2.51 9.76
CA ILE A 69 12.25 -1.19 9.13
C ILE A 69 10.91 -0.80 8.51
N VAL A 70 10.44 0.42 8.71
CA VAL A 70 9.26 0.97 8.02
C VAL A 70 9.62 2.33 7.43
N GLU A 71 9.74 2.38 6.10
CA GLU A 71 10.07 3.58 5.33
C GLU A 71 8.90 3.98 4.41
N ARG A 72 8.86 5.25 4.00
CA ARG A 72 7.93 5.76 3.00
C ARG A 72 8.66 6.60 1.98
N TRP A 73 8.50 6.31 0.70
CA TRP A 73 9.08 7.08 -0.40
C TRP A 73 8.02 7.58 -1.36
N LEU A 74 8.37 8.62 -2.11
CA LEU A 74 7.59 9.17 -3.23
C LEU A 74 8.31 8.93 -4.56
N LEU A 75 7.60 8.34 -5.53
CA LEU A 75 8.07 8.24 -6.92
C LEU A 75 7.89 9.56 -7.70
N ASP A 76 6.90 10.36 -7.30
CA ASP A 76 6.56 11.69 -7.83
C ASP A 76 6.08 11.73 -9.29
N LEU A 77 5.26 10.75 -9.67
CA LEU A 77 4.49 10.89 -10.90
C LEU A 77 3.38 11.95 -10.73
N PRO A 78 3.00 12.66 -11.81
CA PRO A 78 1.95 13.66 -11.73
C PRO A 78 0.58 13.02 -11.43
N ASN A 79 0.02 13.35 -10.28
CA ASN A 79 -1.33 12.94 -9.87
C ASN A 79 -2.38 13.33 -10.92
N ARG A 80 -3.36 12.44 -11.14
CA ARG A 80 -4.41 12.46 -12.19
C ARG A 80 -3.93 12.19 -13.61
N PHE A 81 -2.63 11.99 -13.81
CA PHE A 81 -2.01 11.77 -15.12
C PHE A 81 -1.14 10.52 -15.13
N VAL A 82 -1.28 9.62 -14.15
CA VAL A 82 -0.52 8.37 -14.15
C VAL A 82 -0.99 7.50 -15.33
N GLU A 83 -0.05 7.15 -16.20
CA GLU A 83 -0.28 6.30 -17.35
C GLU A 83 0.53 5.01 -17.27
N HIS A 84 0.05 3.98 -17.95
CA HIS A 84 0.75 2.71 -18.08
C HIS A 84 1.80 2.76 -19.19
N THR A 85 2.93 3.40 -18.89
CA THR A 85 4.06 3.55 -19.83
C THR A 85 5.25 2.66 -19.44
N ILE A 86 6.16 2.44 -20.39
CA ILE A 86 7.39 1.66 -20.15
C ILE A 86 8.27 2.35 -19.10
N GLU A 87 8.34 3.69 -19.16
CA GLU A 87 9.11 4.51 -18.23
C GLU A 87 8.63 4.32 -16.79
N ASN A 88 7.30 4.41 -16.58
CA ASN A 88 6.70 4.24 -15.25
C ASN A 88 6.88 2.82 -14.71
N ARG A 89 6.73 1.80 -15.58
CA ARG A 89 7.02 0.41 -15.23
C ARG A 89 8.47 0.20 -14.81
N HIS A 90 9.42 0.74 -15.57
CA HIS A 90 10.85 0.60 -15.27
C HIS A 90 11.24 1.36 -13.99
N ALA A 91 10.64 2.52 -13.74
CA ALA A 91 10.83 3.26 -12.50
C ALA A 91 10.37 2.44 -11.28
N LEU A 92 9.18 1.84 -11.34
CA LEU A 92 8.69 0.93 -10.30
C LEU A 92 9.54 -0.34 -10.17
N ALA A 93 10.01 -0.90 -11.29
CA ALA A 93 10.90 -2.06 -11.27
C ALA A 93 12.26 -1.72 -10.61
N GLY A 94 12.74 -0.49 -10.79
CA GLY A 94 13.88 0.07 -10.07
C GLY A 94 13.66 0.08 -8.56
N VAL A 95 12.49 0.54 -8.09
CA VAL A 95 12.12 0.48 -6.65
C VAL A 95 12.09 -0.96 -6.14
N ILE A 96 11.47 -1.88 -6.90
CA ILE A 96 11.43 -3.31 -6.54
C ILE A 96 12.85 -3.86 -6.33
N ARG A 97 13.79 -3.53 -7.22
CA ARG A 97 15.19 -3.96 -7.13
C ARG A 97 15.94 -3.29 -5.99
N ALA A 98 15.83 -1.98 -5.82
CA ALA A 98 16.51 -1.27 -4.74
C ALA A 98 16.06 -1.78 -3.37
N TRP A 99 14.75 -1.98 -3.19
CA TRP A 99 14.20 -2.54 -1.95
C TRP A 99 14.45 -4.04 -1.80
N GLN A 100 14.63 -4.76 -2.91
CA GLN A 100 14.58 -6.24 -2.96
C GLN A 100 13.24 -6.76 -2.42
N ALA A 101 12.13 -6.25 -2.94
CA ALA A 101 10.78 -6.63 -2.48
C ALA A 101 10.41 -8.08 -2.87
N GLN A 102 10.22 -8.98 -1.90
CA GLN A 102 9.74 -10.35 -2.20
C GLN A 102 8.21 -10.41 -2.26
N ILE A 103 7.52 -9.48 -1.60
CA ILE A 103 6.06 -9.40 -1.54
C ILE A 103 5.66 -7.98 -1.90
N ILE A 104 4.70 -7.85 -2.81
CA ILE A 104 4.14 -6.57 -3.23
C ILE A 104 2.65 -6.52 -2.86
N PHE A 105 2.22 -5.40 -2.33
CA PHE A 105 0.82 -5.03 -2.19
C PHE A 105 0.53 -3.81 -3.06
N THR A 106 -0.64 -3.77 -3.71
CA THR A 106 -1.11 -2.61 -4.50
C THR A 106 -2.63 -2.48 -4.45
N THR A 107 -3.19 -1.41 -5.00
CA THR A 107 -4.65 -1.20 -5.07
C THR A 107 -5.33 -2.25 -5.94
N PHE A 108 -6.57 -2.61 -5.59
CA PHE A 108 -7.41 -3.50 -6.37
C PHE A 108 -7.56 -3.01 -7.84
N PRO A 109 -7.44 -3.91 -8.85
CA PRO A 109 -7.31 -3.51 -10.25
C PRO A 109 -8.56 -2.87 -10.84
N GLU A 110 -9.77 -3.21 -10.38
CA GLU A 110 -10.98 -2.52 -10.78
C GLU A 110 -11.33 -1.37 -9.82
N ASP A 111 -11.29 -0.15 -10.34
CA ASP A 111 -11.64 1.07 -9.62
C ASP A 111 -12.31 2.08 -10.57
N ALA A 112 -13.03 3.05 -10.03
CA ALA A 112 -13.43 4.24 -10.78
C ALA A 112 -12.24 5.19 -10.99
N HIS A 113 -11.29 5.24 -10.05
CA HIS A 113 -10.13 6.14 -10.10
C HIS A 113 -9.12 5.70 -11.18
N PRO A 114 -8.82 6.53 -12.20
CA PRO A 114 -7.88 6.15 -13.27
C PRO A 114 -6.47 5.84 -12.78
N ASP A 115 -5.92 6.65 -11.87
CA ASP A 115 -4.58 6.42 -11.33
C ASP A 115 -4.47 5.09 -10.59
N HIS A 116 -5.50 4.67 -9.84
CA HIS A 116 -5.50 3.35 -9.20
C HIS A 116 -5.32 2.24 -10.23
N ARG A 117 -6.11 2.29 -11.32
CA ARG A 117 -5.99 1.31 -12.41
C ARG A 117 -4.63 1.37 -13.11
N ALA A 118 -4.12 2.57 -13.37
CA ALA A 118 -2.84 2.76 -14.04
C ALA A 118 -1.68 2.23 -13.20
N VAL A 119 -1.62 2.61 -11.91
CA VAL A 119 -0.60 2.17 -10.95
C VAL A 119 -0.64 0.65 -10.78
N THR A 120 -1.82 0.06 -10.60
CA THR A 120 -1.94 -1.40 -10.46
C THR A 120 -1.41 -2.12 -11.71
N ARG A 121 -1.71 -1.62 -12.92
CA ARG A 121 -1.15 -2.20 -14.15
C ARG A 121 0.37 -2.00 -14.23
N CYS A 122 0.87 -0.81 -13.88
CA CYS A 122 2.30 -0.53 -13.89
C CYS A 122 3.07 -1.47 -12.96
N ILE A 123 2.57 -1.72 -11.75
CA ILE A 123 3.27 -2.57 -10.78
C ILE A 123 3.18 -4.06 -11.13
N GLU A 124 2.07 -4.51 -11.73
CA GLU A 124 1.93 -5.87 -12.28
C GLU A 124 3.01 -6.15 -13.33
N ASP A 125 3.18 -5.23 -14.29
CA ASP A 125 4.20 -5.35 -15.33
C ASP A 125 5.62 -5.14 -14.77
N ALA A 126 5.80 -4.17 -13.86
CA ALA A 126 7.08 -3.89 -13.20
C ALA A 126 7.60 -5.09 -12.40
N ARG A 127 6.71 -5.88 -11.76
CA ARG A 127 7.08 -7.14 -11.10
C ARG A 127 7.77 -8.09 -12.07
N PHE A 128 7.28 -8.19 -13.30
CA PHE A 128 7.93 -9.01 -14.33
C PHE A 128 9.24 -8.37 -14.81
N ASP A 129 9.22 -7.07 -15.11
CA ASP A 129 10.39 -6.34 -15.61
C ASP A 129 11.57 -6.40 -14.63
N ALA A 130 11.30 -6.37 -13.33
CA ALA A 130 12.32 -6.44 -12.28
C ALA A 130 13.26 -7.66 -12.37
N LYS A 131 12.89 -8.73 -13.09
CA LYS A 131 13.78 -9.89 -13.31
C LYS A 131 14.67 -9.79 -14.57
N LEU A 132 14.43 -8.82 -15.45
CA LEU A 132 15.07 -8.72 -16.76
C LEU A 132 16.50 -8.18 -16.67
N SER A 133 17.50 -8.96 -17.07
CA SER A 133 18.93 -8.62 -16.90
C SER A 133 19.53 -7.75 -18.01
N LYS A 134 18.81 -7.50 -19.11
CA LYS A 134 19.30 -6.76 -20.29
C LYS A 134 18.50 -5.48 -20.58
N ILE A 135 17.94 -4.88 -19.54
CA ILE A 135 17.19 -3.63 -19.61
C ILE A 135 17.80 -2.67 -18.59
N GLU A 136 18.11 -1.46 -19.02
CA GLU A 136 18.51 -0.39 -18.12
C GLU A 136 17.29 0.07 -17.32
N MET A 137 17.45 0.09 -16.00
CA MET A 137 16.44 0.60 -15.08
C MET A 137 17.02 1.79 -14.33
N PRO A 138 16.21 2.82 -14.01
CA PRO A 138 16.68 3.92 -13.20
C PRO A 138 16.83 3.47 -11.75
N ALA A 139 17.91 3.91 -11.09
CA ALA A 139 18.00 3.87 -9.64
C ALA A 139 16.93 4.82 -9.06
N PRO A 140 16.12 4.38 -8.09
CA PRO A 140 15.07 5.21 -7.54
C PRO A 140 15.63 6.33 -6.66
N VAL A 141 14.95 7.47 -6.70
CA VAL A 141 15.15 8.62 -5.81
C VAL A 141 13.85 8.82 -5.06
N ASP A 142 13.89 8.86 -3.74
CA ASP A 142 12.75 9.25 -2.93
C ASP A 142 12.55 10.76 -3.04
N ALA A 143 11.49 11.19 -3.72
CA ALA A 143 11.21 12.61 -3.89
C ALA A 143 10.77 13.32 -2.61
N TRP A 144 10.41 12.60 -1.54
CA TRP A 144 10.16 13.23 -0.24
C TRP A 144 11.45 13.76 0.42
N THR A 145 12.57 13.06 0.24
CA THR A 145 13.83 13.32 0.96
C THR A 145 15.01 13.69 0.06
N GLY A 146 14.93 13.37 -1.24
CA GLY A 146 16.03 13.43 -2.20
C GLY A 146 17.02 12.26 -2.07
N GLU A 147 16.75 11.26 -1.22
CA GLU A 147 17.63 10.10 -1.06
C GLU A 147 17.60 9.21 -2.31
N GLN A 148 18.76 8.97 -2.91
CA GLN A 148 18.92 8.01 -4.00
C GLN A 148 19.34 6.65 -3.44
N LYS A 149 18.67 5.57 -3.89
CA LYS A 149 19.04 4.19 -3.52
C LYS A 149 19.63 3.47 -4.73
N GLU A 150 20.71 2.73 -4.48
CA GLU A 150 21.35 1.90 -5.49
C GLU A 150 20.43 0.76 -5.93
N LEU A 151 20.53 0.37 -7.21
CA LEU A 151 19.82 -0.79 -7.71
C LEU A 151 20.36 -2.07 -7.09
N GLY A 152 19.46 -2.89 -6.55
CA GLY A 152 19.76 -4.26 -6.20
C GLY A 152 19.82 -5.21 -7.41
N PRO A 153 20.18 -6.48 -7.20
CA PRO A 153 20.17 -7.50 -8.26
C PRO A 153 18.78 -7.73 -8.85
N THR A 154 18.71 -8.42 -9.99
CA THR A 154 17.44 -8.81 -10.60
C THR A 154 16.61 -9.65 -9.63
N LEU A 155 15.30 -9.40 -9.60
CA LEU A 155 14.38 -10.05 -8.67
C LEU A 155 13.04 -10.26 -9.34
N TYR A 156 12.43 -11.43 -9.14
CA TYR A 156 11.02 -11.63 -9.42
C TYR A 156 10.29 -11.77 -8.07
N PRO A 157 9.54 -10.74 -7.64
CA PRO A 157 8.76 -10.80 -6.42
C PRO A 157 7.85 -12.02 -6.40
N LYS A 158 7.93 -12.79 -5.31
CA LYS A 158 7.22 -14.07 -5.18
C LYS A 158 5.71 -13.84 -5.18
N TRP A 159 5.24 -12.83 -4.47
CA TRP A 159 3.82 -12.58 -4.26
C TRP A 159 3.41 -11.17 -4.67
N LEU A 160 2.20 -11.07 -5.23
CA LEU A 160 1.49 -9.83 -5.49
C LEU A 160 0.05 -9.96 -4.96
N PHE A 161 -0.29 -9.07 -4.03
CA PHE A 161 -1.59 -9.01 -3.37
C PHE A 161 -2.22 -7.64 -3.62
N TYR A 162 -3.56 -7.60 -3.62
CA TYR A 162 -4.31 -6.38 -3.84
C TYR A 162 -5.14 -6.04 -2.61
N TYR A 163 -4.99 -4.82 -2.11
CA TYR A 163 -5.81 -4.28 -1.02
C TYR A 163 -6.96 -3.43 -1.57
N TYR A 164 -7.96 -3.23 -0.73
CA TYR A 164 -9.21 -2.56 -1.11
C TYR A 164 -9.22 -1.12 -0.61
N ALA A 165 -8.77 -0.18 -1.45
CA ALA A 165 -8.97 1.26 -1.30
C ALA A 165 -9.59 1.77 -2.60
N THR A 166 -10.92 1.62 -2.71
CA THR A 166 -11.63 1.73 -4.00
C THR A 166 -12.84 2.64 -3.92
N HIS A 167 -13.12 3.30 -5.04
CA HIS A 167 -14.23 4.25 -5.19
C HIS A 167 -15.52 3.57 -5.68
N LEU A 168 -15.52 2.25 -5.82
CA LEU A 168 -16.67 1.47 -6.25
C LEU A 168 -17.59 1.13 -5.06
N ARG A 169 -18.91 1.18 -5.31
CA ARG A 169 -19.94 0.73 -4.35
C ARG A 169 -20.14 -0.79 -4.44
N TRP A 170 -19.05 -1.53 -4.44
CA TRP A 170 -19.06 -2.98 -4.56
C TRP A 170 -18.95 -3.65 -3.18
N VAL A 171 -19.31 -4.93 -3.13
CA VAL A 171 -19.01 -5.79 -1.98
C VAL A 171 -17.74 -6.55 -2.32
N ALA A 172 -16.69 -6.36 -1.53
CA ALA A 172 -15.42 -7.03 -1.76
C ALA A 172 -15.57 -8.57 -1.69
N ASP A 173 -15.01 -9.27 -2.69
CA ASP A 173 -14.84 -10.74 -2.73
C ASP A 173 -13.36 -11.10 -2.49
N PRO A 174 -12.88 -11.07 -1.23
CA PRO A 174 -11.48 -11.37 -0.94
C PRO A 174 -11.13 -12.83 -1.18
N LYS A 175 -9.85 -13.07 -1.50
CA LYS A 175 -9.26 -14.42 -1.52
C LYS A 175 -8.71 -14.83 -0.16
N PHE A 176 -8.39 -13.87 0.70
CA PHE A 176 -8.09 -14.10 2.11
C PHE A 176 -8.33 -12.81 2.92
N VAL A 177 -8.39 -12.96 4.24
CA VAL A 177 -8.50 -11.84 5.18
C VAL A 177 -7.34 -11.94 6.16
N MET A 178 -6.67 -10.82 6.42
CA MET A 178 -5.64 -10.72 7.47
C MET A 178 -6.28 -10.29 8.78
N ASP A 179 -5.96 -10.97 9.86
CA ASP A 179 -6.33 -10.55 11.22
C ASP A 179 -5.53 -9.33 11.65
N ILE A 180 -6.24 -8.25 11.96
CA ILE A 180 -5.68 -6.98 12.45
C ILE A 180 -6.15 -6.62 13.85
N SER A 181 -6.60 -7.62 14.62
CA SER A 181 -7.00 -7.45 16.03
C SER A 181 -5.87 -6.79 16.83
N GLY A 182 -6.24 -5.81 17.64
CA GLY A 182 -5.31 -4.95 18.39
C GLY A 182 -4.59 -3.87 17.57
N ALA A 183 -4.73 -3.83 16.23
CA ALA A 183 -4.11 -2.80 15.38
C ALA A 183 -5.12 -1.79 14.79
N LEU A 184 -6.42 -2.02 14.97
CA LEU A 184 -7.48 -1.23 14.36
C LEU A 184 -7.46 0.24 14.80
N ASP A 185 -7.31 0.52 16.10
CA ASP A 185 -7.26 1.90 16.60
C ASP A 185 -6.05 2.65 16.04
N GLN A 186 -4.90 1.98 15.92
CA GLN A 186 -3.68 2.56 15.35
C GLN A 186 -3.85 2.81 13.84
N LYS A 187 -4.48 1.90 13.09
CA LYS A 187 -4.90 2.13 11.69
C LYS A 187 -5.79 3.37 11.60
N MET A 188 -6.81 3.47 12.45
CA MET A 188 -7.73 4.61 12.40
C MET A 188 -7.06 5.93 12.80
N ARG A 189 -6.00 5.91 13.63
CA ARG A 189 -5.16 7.09 13.89
C ARG A 189 -4.34 7.49 12.67
N SER A 190 -3.73 6.54 11.95
CA SER A 190 -2.93 6.86 10.76
C SER A 190 -3.78 7.48 9.64
N ILE A 191 -5.01 7.00 9.44
CA ILE A 191 -5.94 7.60 8.48
C ILE A 191 -6.32 9.03 8.90
N ARG A 192 -6.57 9.26 10.20
CA ARG A 192 -6.89 10.61 10.71
C ARG A 192 -5.72 11.59 10.67
N ALA A 193 -4.48 11.13 10.45
CA ALA A 193 -3.34 12.01 10.25
C ALA A 193 -3.47 12.84 8.96
N TYR A 194 -4.23 12.37 7.97
CA TYR A 194 -4.60 13.13 6.79
C TYR A 194 -5.80 14.05 7.07
N ASP A 195 -5.54 15.07 7.88
CA ASP A 195 -6.54 16.03 8.37
C ASP A 195 -7.31 16.71 7.23
N THR A 196 -6.59 17.13 6.18
CA THR A 196 -7.16 17.76 4.98
C THR A 196 -8.04 16.83 4.14
N GLN A 197 -7.93 15.50 4.33
CA GLN A 197 -8.72 14.51 3.59
C GLN A 197 -9.86 13.90 4.40
N PHE A 198 -9.65 13.56 5.68
CA PHE A 198 -10.63 12.78 6.46
C PHE A 198 -11.17 13.49 7.70
N VAL A 199 -10.64 14.65 8.08
CA VAL A 199 -11.09 15.38 9.28
C VAL A 199 -11.81 16.67 8.91
N GLN A 200 -11.17 17.53 8.12
CA GLN A 200 -11.78 18.80 7.67
C GLN A 200 -12.94 18.59 6.69
N PRO A 201 -12.83 17.72 5.65
CA PRO A 201 -13.93 17.51 4.71
C PRO A 201 -15.07 16.74 5.36
N GLU A 202 -16.17 17.44 5.64
CA GLU A 202 -17.34 16.83 6.27
C GLU A 202 -17.90 15.62 5.48
N LYS A 203 -17.80 15.67 4.15
CA LYS A 203 -18.26 14.60 3.25
C LYS A 203 -17.48 13.28 3.46
N ASN A 204 -16.24 13.35 3.92
CA ASN A 204 -15.36 12.20 4.04
C ASN A 204 -15.42 11.55 5.43
N ARG A 205 -16.12 12.15 6.41
CA ARG A 205 -16.27 11.57 7.75
C ARG A 205 -16.90 10.17 7.73
N LYS A 206 -17.84 9.93 6.81
CA LYS A 206 -18.47 8.62 6.63
C LYS A 206 -17.50 7.55 6.15
N ALA A 207 -16.41 7.92 5.47
CA ALA A 207 -15.40 6.97 5.05
C ALA A 207 -14.75 6.29 6.26
N LEU A 208 -14.45 7.05 7.33
CA LEU A 208 -13.88 6.50 8.56
C LEU A 208 -14.82 5.48 9.22
N GLU A 209 -16.12 5.78 9.27
CA GLU A 209 -17.14 4.86 9.78
C GLU A 209 -17.21 3.58 8.94
N TRP A 210 -17.17 3.70 7.61
CA TRP A 210 -17.21 2.57 6.69
C TRP A 210 -15.96 1.70 6.78
N ILE A 211 -14.77 2.29 6.92
CA ILE A 211 -13.52 1.56 7.06
C ILE A 211 -13.52 0.77 8.37
N GLN A 212 -13.93 1.40 9.47
CA GLN A 212 -14.10 0.75 10.76
C GLN A 212 -15.10 -0.41 10.68
N ALA A 213 -16.27 -0.18 10.09
CA ALA A 213 -17.31 -1.21 9.94
C ALA A 213 -16.85 -2.36 9.04
N SER A 214 -16.13 -2.07 7.96
CA SER A 214 -15.55 -3.06 7.06
C SER A 214 -14.54 -3.93 7.79
N ALA A 215 -13.65 -3.32 8.59
CA ALA A 215 -12.67 -4.05 9.38
C ALA A 215 -13.33 -5.03 10.35
N THR A 216 -14.34 -4.58 11.11
CA THR A 216 -15.09 -5.46 12.01
C THR A 216 -15.88 -6.53 11.25
N TYR A 217 -16.48 -6.20 10.11
CA TYR A 217 -17.21 -7.16 9.27
C TYR A 217 -16.29 -8.30 8.81
N PHE A 218 -15.15 -7.99 8.19
CA PHE A 218 -14.21 -9.00 7.71
C PHE A 218 -13.55 -9.76 8.85
N GLY A 219 -13.24 -9.10 9.96
CA GLY A 219 -12.78 -9.77 11.19
C GLY A 219 -13.75 -10.86 11.64
N SER A 220 -15.05 -10.54 11.69
CA SER A 220 -16.08 -11.51 12.09
C SER A 220 -16.18 -12.74 11.17
N ARG A 221 -15.74 -12.65 9.91
CA ARG A 221 -15.76 -13.78 8.96
C ARG A 221 -14.65 -14.80 9.25
N ILE A 222 -13.63 -14.41 10.02
CA ILE A 222 -12.47 -15.25 10.36
C ILE A 222 -12.28 -15.40 11.88
N GLY A 223 -13.31 -15.11 12.69
CA GLY A 223 -13.23 -15.21 14.15
C GLY A 223 -12.30 -14.18 14.82
N ALA A 224 -12.06 -13.04 14.18
CA ALA A 224 -11.22 -11.95 14.67
C ALA A 224 -12.06 -10.75 15.13
N GLU A 225 -11.48 -9.86 15.95
CA GLU A 225 -12.07 -8.56 16.27
C GLU A 225 -12.16 -7.67 15.03
N ALA A 226 -11.11 -7.72 14.20
CA ALA A 226 -11.02 -6.95 12.97
C ALA A 226 -10.15 -7.67 11.93
N GLY A 227 -10.46 -7.45 10.66
CA GLY A 227 -9.72 -8.05 9.55
C GLY A 227 -9.72 -7.18 8.31
N GLU A 228 -8.68 -7.32 7.49
CA GLU A 228 -8.55 -6.61 6.21
C GLU A 228 -8.63 -7.60 5.04
N PRO A 229 -9.52 -7.37 4.06
CA PRO A 229 -9.67 -8.23 2.89
C PRO A 229 -8.53 -8.02 1.89
N PHE A 230 -8.10 -9.10 1.24
CA PHE A 230 -7.12 -9.05 0.15
C PHE A 230 -7.51 -9.95 -1.01
N TYR A 231 -7.15 -9.52 -2.21
CA TYR A 231 -7.29 -10.31 -3.43
C TYR A 231 -5.93 -10.78 -3.94
N THR A 232 -5.93 -11.83 -4.75
CA THR A 232 -4.79 -12.23 -5.58
C THR A 232 -5.27 -13.03 -6.78
N LYS A 233 -4.49 -13.00 -7.86
CA LYS A 233 -4.72 -13.79 -9.08
C LYS A 233 -4.13 -15.20 -8.97
N GLU A 234 -3.28 -15.43 -7.96
CA GLU A 234 -2.54 -16.68 -7.77
C GLU A 234 -3.08 -17.45 -6.56
N PRO A 235 -3.07 -18.79 -6.58
CA PRO A 235 -3.49 -19.57 -5.42
C PRO A 235 -2.53 -19.36 -4.24
N VAL A 236 -3.10 -19.15 -3.04
CA VAL A 236 -2.34 -19.14 -1.79
C VAL A 236 -2.27 -20.56 -1.24
N GLY A 237 -1.06 -21.10 -1.14
CA GLY A 237 -0.83 -22.45 -0.61
C GLY A 237 -0.81 -22.49 0.91
N LEU A 238 -1.41 -23.52 1.50
CA LEU A 238 -1.34 -23.83 2.93
C LEU A 238 -0.47 -25.06 3.16
N THR A 239 0.34 -25.05 4.21
CA THR A 239 1.16 -26.21 4.62
C THR A 239 0.40 -27.21 5.48
N GLY A 240 -0.78 -26.84 5.98
CA GLY A 240 -1.65 -27.64 6.86
C GLY A 240 -2.79 -26.79 7.44
N PHE A 241 -3.68 -27.40 8.21
CA PHE A 241 -4.84 -26.69 8.79
C PHE A 241 -4.47 -25.75 9.94
N ASP A 242 -3.30 -25.92 10.58
CA ASP A 242 -2.83 -25.00 11.62
C ASP A 242 -2.50 -23.59 11.09
N ALA A 243 -2.38 -23.44 9.78
CA ALA A 243 -2.24 -22.13 9.13
C ALA A 243 -3.57 -21.37 9.03
N LEU A 244 -4.71 -22.04 9.25
CA LEU A 244 -6.01 -21.38 9.29
C LEU A 244 -6.21 -20.72 10.65
N LYS A 245 -6.77 -19.51 10.64
CA LYS A 245 -7.30 -18.91 11.86
C LYS A 245 -8.57 -19.68 12.25
N MET A 246 -8.56 -20.26 13.44
CA MET A 246 -9.71 -20.94 14.06
C MET A 246 -10.42 -20.02 15.03
#